data_AF-A0A6L6Q566-F1
#
_entry.id   AF-A0A6L6Q566-F1
#
_cell.length_a   1.000
_cell.length_b   1.000
_cell.length_c   1.000
_cell.angle_alpha   90.00
_cell.angle_beta   90.00
_cell.angle_gamma   90.00
#
_symmetry.space_group_name_H-M   'P 1'
#
loop_
_entity.id
_entity.type
_entity.pdbx_description
1 polymer ?
#
loop_
_entity_poly.entity_id
_entity_poly.type
_entity_poly.pdbx_seq_one_letter_code
_entity_poly.pdbx_strand_id
1 'polypeptide(L)'
;MKIMSGLFLLLVYFFSVPVWAEADISTDEVLEIIRQDAKSAFGDMREDIYLPNVKVSSALVELIGPSIAGKPENFGNYIMVYGCRVQSCTEKAVAIVDGAKKRIAAVGLINFRCGRKQARDSAGKVKSMGFCEKNAVLNTYVLVGDDEVAGKADLELLVKKIHQWAAMHYYEGEVFRRIKRR
;
A
#
# COMPACT_ATOMS: atom_id res chain seq x y z
N MET A 1 -16.35 -77.16 9.32
CA MET A 1 -17.12 -75.89 9.34
C MET A 1 -16.88 -75.18 10.67
N LYS A 2 -16.09 -74.10 10.67
CA LYS A 2 -16.11 -73.04 11.69
C LYS A 2 -15.95 -71.71 10.96
N ILE A 3 -16.79 -70.77 11.36
CA ILE A 3 -17.20 -69.59 10.61
C ILE A 3 -16.19 -68.45 10.89
N MET A 4 -15.95 -67.67 9.83
CA MET A 4 -15.33 -66.33 9.82
C MET A 4 -15.76 -65.48 11.03
N SER A 5 -14.96 -64.54 11.52
CA SER A 5 -15.05 -63.10 11.21
C SER A 5 -14.48 -62.40 12.46
N GLY A 6 -13.79 -61.27 12.45
CA GLY A 6 -13.43 -60.33 11.41
C GLY A 6 -12.51 -59.33 12.11
N LEU A 7 -11.31 -59.17 11.57
CA LEU A 7 -10.31 -58.22 12.04
C LEU A 7 -10.78 -56.82 11.63
N PHE A 8 -11.54 -56.13 12.50
CA PHE A 8 -11.95 -54.76 12.26
C PHE A 8 -10.78 -53.82 12.63
N LEU A 9 -9.87 -53.64 11.68
CA LEU A 9 -8.91 -52.55 11.64
C LEU A 9 -9.67 -51.24 11.41
N LEU A 10 -10.07 -50.59 12.49
CA LEU A 10 -10.54 -49.21 12.46
C LEU A 10 -9.35 -48.30 12.15
N LEU A 11 -9.15 -48.06 10.85
CA LEU A 11 -8.33 -46.99 10.30
C LEU A 11 -8.80 -45.65 10.91
N VAL A 12 -8.02 -45.17 11.88
CA VAL A 12 -8.06 -43.79 12.32
C VAL A 12 -7.58 -42.96 11.14
N TYR A 13 -8.53 -42.45 10.35
CA TYR A 13 -8.31 -41.40 9.37
C TYR A 13 -7.77 -40.19 10.13
N PHE A 14 -6.44 -40.05 10.13
CA PHE A 14 -5.77 -38.79 10.38
C PHE A 14 -6.33 -37.78 9.36
N PHE A 15 -7.31 -36.99 9.78
CA PHE A 15 -7.65 -35.74 9.11
C PHE A 15 -6.44 -34.82 9.27
N SER A 16 -5.47 -34.97 8.37
CA SER A 16 -4.45 -33.97 8.09
C SER A 16 -5.17 -32.80 7.44
N VAL A 17 -5.81 -31.98 8.27
CA VAL A 17 -6.19 -30.63 7.87
C VAL A 17 -4.87 -29.94 7.55
N PRO A 18 -4.60 -29.52 6.31
CA PRO A 18 -3.46 -28.65 6.09
C PRO A 18 -3.79 -27.39 6.89
N VAL A 19 -3.10 -27.19 8.01
CA VAL A 19 -2.94 -25.87 8.58
C VAL A 19 -2.14 -25.14 7.51
N TRP A 20 -2.81 -24.31 6.72
CA TRP A 20 -2.12 -23.39 5.82
C TRP A 20 -1.35 -22.46 6.75
N ALA A 21 -0.10 -22.81 7.02
CA ALA A 21 0.81 -21.98 7.76
C ALA A 21 0.89 -20.67 6.98
N GLU A 22 0.37 -19.60 7.59
CA GLU A 22 0.46 -18.25 7.06
C GLU A 22 1.94 -17.96 6.90
N ALA A 23 2.43 -18.00 5.66
CA ALA A 23 3.83 -17.82 5.36
C ALA A 23 4.20 -16.40 5.79
N ASP A 24 5.07 -16.29 6.81
CA ASP A 24 5.55 -15.00 7.30
C ASP A 24 6.43 -14.37 6.22
N ILE A 25 5.83 -13.54 5.39
CA ILE A 25 6.52 -12.81 4.33
C ILE A 25 7.31 -11.69 5.00
N SER A 26 8.64 -11.76 4.85
CA SER A 26 9.53 -10.79 5.47
C SER A 26 9.31 -9.38 4.94
N THR A 27 9.58 -8.38 5.78
CA THR A 27 9.54 -6.95 5.40
C THR A 27 10.34 -6.66 4.13
N ASP A 28 11.52 -7.27 3.97
CA ASP A 28 12.39 -7.08 2.82
C ASP A 28 11.76 -7.62 1.52
N GLU A 29 11.05 -8.74 1.62
CA GLU A 29 10.32 -9.31 0.49
C GLU A 29 9.17 -8.41 0.05
N VAL A 30 8.41 -7.83 0.99
CA VAL A 30 7.35 -6.86 0.66
C VAL A 30 7.94 -5.62 0.00
N LEU A 31 9.04 -5.10 0.53
CA LEU A 31 9.76 -3.96 -0.06
C LEU A 31 10.21 -4.25 -1.48
N GLU A 32 10.71 -5.45 -1.74
CA GLU A 32 11.14 -5.84 -3.07
C GLU A 32 9.97 -5.91 -4.06
N ILE A 33 8.82 -6.46 -3.64
CA ILE A 33 7.59 -6.44 -4.44
C ILE A 33 7.20 -4.98 -4.77
N ILE A 34 7.23 -4.08 -3.79
CA ILE A 34 6.90 -2.67 -3.99
C ILE A 34 7.86 -2.02 -5.00
N ARG A 35 9.17 -2.24 -4.85
CA ARG A 35 10.18 -1.68 -5.77
C ARG A 35 9.97 -2.15 -7.21
N GLN A 36 9.67 -3.43 -7.40
CA GLN A 36 9.47 -4.03 -8.71
C GLN A 36 8.14 -3.62 -9.36
N ASP A 37 7.07 -3.60 -8.58
CA ASP A 37 5.72 -3.40 -9.11
C ASP A 37 5.30 -1.93 -9.20
N ALA A 38 5.87 -1.02 -8.40
CA ALA A 38 5.47 0.39 -8.36
C ALA A 38 5.47 1.07 -9.73
N LYS A 39 6.49 0.83 -10.56
CA LYS A 39 6.54 1.41 -11.92
C LYS A 39 5.46 0.83 -12.83
N SER A 40 5.19 -0.47 -12.74
CA SER A 40 4.16 -1.14 -13.53
C SER A 40 2.76 -0.67 -13.12
N ALA A 41 2.52 -0.57 -11.82
CA ALA A 41 1.26 -0.15 -11.21
C ALA A 41 0.86 1.30 -11.57
N PHE A 42 1.81 2.24 -11.51
CA PHE A 42 1.52 3.67 -11.60
C PHE A 42 2.03 4.33 -12.89
N GLY A 43 2.87 3.64 -13.67
CA GLY A 43 3.45 4.18 -14.91
C GLY A 43 4.15 5.53 -14.69
N ASP A 44 3.79 6.51 -15.52
CA ASP A 44 4.25 7.90 -15.43
C ASP A 44 3.26 8.81 -14.70
N MET A 45 2.35 8.27 -13.89
CA MET A 45 1.45 9.06 -13.05
C MET A 45 2.26 9.95 -12.10
N ARG A 46 1.91 11.24 -12.06
CA ARG A 46 2.59 12.25 -11.25
C ARG A 46 1.61 13.01 -10.38
N GLU A 47 2.09 13.41 -9.21
CA GLU A 47 1.35 14.13 -8.20
C GLU A 47 2.26 15.12 -7.46
N ASP A 48 1.65 16.10 -6.81
CA ASP A 48 2.36 17.04 -5.95
C ASP A 48 2.57 16.43 -4.56
N ILE A 49 3.57 15.55 -4.45
CA ILE A 49 3.96 14.82 -3.23
C ILE A 49 5.29 15.38 -2.78
N TYR A 50 5.33 16.12 -1.64
CA TYR A 50 6.52 16.80 -1.04
C TYR A 50 7.28 17.80 -1.94
N LEU A 51 7.18 17.64 -3.26
CA LEU A 51 7.62 18.50 -4.34
C LEU A 51 6.56 18.46 -5.46
N PRO A 52 6.51 19.48 -6.32
CA PRO A 52 5.65 19.45 -7.49
C PRO A 52 6.03 18.32 -8.46
N ASN A 53 5.01 17.70 -9.08
CA ASN A 53 5.17 16.83 -10.25
C ASN A 53 6.08 15.60 -10.05
N VAL A 54 5.98 14.95 -8.88
CA VAL A 54 6.73 13.74 -8.50
C VAL A 54 6.01 12.50 -9.01
N LYS A 55 6.76 11.50 -9.51
CA LYS A 55 6.17 10.21 -9.91
C LYS A 55 5.69 9.44 -8.68
N VAL A 56 4.44 8.98 -8.70
CA VAL A 56 3.86 8.20 -7.59
C VAL A 56 4.70 6.95 -7.28
N SER A 57 5.19 6.28 -8.33
CA SER A 57 6.06 5.11 -8.21
C SER A 57 7.37 5.41 -7.48
N SER A 58 8.01 6.55 -7.77
CA SER A 58 9.23 6.99 -7.10
C SER A 58 8.96 7.41 -5.65
N ALA A 59 7.88 8.16 -5.41
CA ALA A 59 7.49 8.57 -4.06
C ALA A 59 7.21 7.37 -3.16
N LEU A 60 6.55 6.33 -3.67
CA LEU A 60 6.26 5.12 -2.89
C LEU A 60 7.54 4.44 -2.39
N VAL A 61 8.53 4.28 -3.26
CA VAL A 61 9.82 3.67 -2.92
C VAL A 61 10.60 4.55 -1.94
N GLU A 62 10.56 5.87 -2.10
CA GLU A 62 11.25 6.81 -1.20
C GLU A 62 10.63 6.86 0.20
N LEU A 63 9.30 6.85 0.28
CA LEU A 63 8.57 6.99 1.55
C LEU A 63 8.52 5.67 2.35
N ILE A 64 8.47 4.52 1.68
CA ILE A 64 8.42 3.21 2.37
C ILE A 64 9.82 2.60 2.51
N GLY A 65 10.67 2.72 1.48
CA GLY A 65 11.92 1.98 1.35
C GLY A 65 12.94 2.11 2.49
N PRO A 66 13.23 3.31 3.00
CA PRO A 66 14.27 3.51 4.01
C PRO A 66 13.75 3.51 5.46
N SER A 67 12.43 3.52 5.70
CA SER A 67 11.89 3.63 7.06
C SER A 67 10.54 2.92 7.21
N ILE A 68 10.57 1.59 7.29
CA ILE A 68 9.37 0.87 7.71
C ILE A 68 9.20 1.05 9.21
N ALA A 69 8.06 1.60 9.59
CA ALA A 69 7.70 1.83 10.97
C ALA A 69 6.95 0.62 11.56
N GLY A 70 7.64 -0.51 11.72
CA GLY A 70 7.10 -1.69 12.40
C GLY A 70 7.16 -2.99 11.61
N LYS A 71 6.44 -4.01 12.11
CA LYS A 71 6.27 -5.28 11.40
C LYS A 71 5.16 -5.16 10.35
N PRO A 72 5.25 -5.86 9.21
CA PRO A 72 4.14 -5.94 8.26
C PRO A 72 2.87 -6.44 8.94
N GLU A 73 1.72 -5.86 8.58
CA GLU A 73 0.41 -6.31 9.05
C GLU A 73 -0.22 -7.23 8.00
N ASN A 74 -0.48 -8.49 8.39
CA ASN A 74 -1.15 -9.47 7.54
C ASN A 74 -2.67 -9.42 7.76
N PHE A 75 -3.46 -9.47 6.68
CA PHE A 75 -4.91 -9.66 6.74
C PHE A 75 -5.43 -10.34 5.46
N GLY A 76 -5.93 -11.57 5.61
CA GLY A 76 -6.32 -12.37 4.46
C GLY A 76 -5.13 -12.63 3.54
N ASN A 77 -5.28 -12.37 2.24
CA ASN A 77 -4.19 -12.50 1.26
C ASN A 77 -3.31 -11.24 1.14
N TYR A 78 -3.53 -10.25 2.01
CA TYR A 78 -2.90 -8.94 1.91
C TYR A 78 -1.90 -8.70 3.02
N ILE A 79 -0.86 -7.95 2.66
CA ILE A 79 0.21 -7.53 3.56
C ILE A 79 0.34 -6.03 3.46
N MET A 80 0.22 -5.34 4.58
CA MET A 80 0.36 -3.89 4.65
C MET A 80 1.68 -3.51 5.30
N VAL A 81 2.38 -2.60 4.65
CA VAL A 81 3.58 -1.94 5.18
C VAL A 81 3.44 -0.43 5.02
N TYR A 82 3.99 0.32 5.96
CA TYR A 82 3.98 1.77 5.90
C TYR A 82 5.31 2.34 6.36
N GLY A 83 5.59 3.55 5.88
CA GLY A 83 6.79 4.30 6.21
C GLY A 83 6.58 5.79 6.07
N CYS A 84 7.65 6.55 6.30
CA CYS A 84 7.63 7.99 6.18
C CYS A 84 8.85 8.53 5.44
N ARG A 85 8.79 9.81 5.05
CA ARG A 85 9.96 10.47 4.49
C ARG A 85 11.06 10.57 5.53
N VAL A 86 12.26 10.13 5.16
CA VAL A 86 13.46 10.28 5.99
C VAL A 86 13.61 11.76 6.36
N GLN A 87 13.88 12.05 7.64
CA GLN A 87 14.10 13.38 8.24
C GLN A 87 12.87 14.24 8.57
N SER A 88 11.72 14.08 7.90
CA SER A 88 10.53 14.92 8.18
C SER A 88 9.40 14.14 8.85
N CYS A 89 9.24 12.86 8.50
CA CYS A 89 8.15 11.96 8.91
C CYS A 89 6.73 12.58 8.84
N THR A 90 6.62 13.71 8.16
CA THR A 90 5.41 14.50 8.00
C THR A 90 4.59 13.85 6.89
N GLU A 91 5.23 13.63 5.75
CA GLU A 91 4.71 12.80 4.66
C GLU A 91 4.93 11.32 4.93
N LYS A 92 3.89 10.54 4.65
CA LYS A 92 3.84 9.11 4.95
C LYS A 92 3.23 8.35 3.79
N ALA A 93 3.61 7.08 3.67
CA ALA A 93 3.04 6.19 2.69
C ALA A 93 2.70 4.85 3.33
N VAL A 94 1.61 4.26 2.86
CA VAL A 94 1.23 2.87 3.12
C VAL A 94 1.07 2.17 1.78
N ALA A 95 1.55 0.93 1.70
CA ALA A 95 1.29 0.02 0.59
C ALA A 95 0.66 -1.25 1.13
N ILE A 96 -0.40 -1.70 0.46
CA ILE A 96 -0.99 -3.01 0.65
C ILE A 96 -0.64 -3.85 -0.57
N VAL A 97 -0.04 -5.01 -0.35
CA VAL A 97 0.41 -5.98 -1.35
C VAL A 97 -0.46 -7.22 -1.27
N ASP A 98 -0.93 -7.72 -2.41
CA ASP A 98 -1.50 -9.06 -2.54
C ASP A 98 -0.34 -10.07 -2.53
N GLY A 99 -0.21 -10.82 -1.43
CA GLY A 99 0.88 -11.76 -1.19
C GLY A 99 0.86 -12.95 -2.16
N ALA A 100 -0.32 -13.36 -2.62
CA ALA A 100 -0.48 -14.45 -3.57
C ALA A 100 -0.09 -14.01 -5.00
N LYS A 101 -0.49 -12.79 -5.39
CA LYS A 101 -0.16 -12.22 -6.71
C LYS A 101 1.20 -11.54 -6.77
N LYS A 102 1.87 -11.33 -5.62
CA LYS A 102 3.12 -10.58 -5.47
C LYS A 102 3.03 -9.20 -6.15
N ARG A 103 1.94 -8.47 -5.88
CA ARG A 103 1.62 -7.20 -6.56
C ARG A 103 0.98 -6.21 -5.59
N ILE A 104 1.20 -4.92 -5.81
CA ILE A 104 0.52 -3.85 -5.07
C ILE A 104 -0.99 -3.99 -5.31
N ALA A 105 -1.79 -3.91 -4.26
CA ALA A 105 -3.26 -3.90 -4.35
C ALA A 105 -3.80 -2.48 -4.11
N ALA A 106 -3.21 -1.76 -3.15
CA ALA A 106 -3.57 -0.38 -2.86
C ALA A 106 -2.42 0.40 -2.24
N VAL A 107 -2.48 1.72 -2.33
CA VAL A 107 -1.51 2.66 -1.75
C VAL A 107 -2.25 3.84 -1.13
N GLY A 108 -1.80 4.29 0.03
CA GLY A 108 -2.21 5.56 0.64
C GLY A 108 -1.00 6.47 0.80
N LEU A 109 -1.13 7.73 0.40
CA LEU A 109 -0.09 8.75 0.58
C LEU A 109 -0.67 9.92 1.39
N ILE A 110 -0.07 10.21 2.53
CA ILE A 110 -0.35 11.45 3.27
C ILE A 110 0.73 12.45 2.87
N ASN A 111 0.32 13.52 2.19
CA ASN A 111 1.24 14.55 1.72
C ASN A 111 0.60 15.94 1.79
N PHE A 112 1.47 16.95 1.76
CA PHE A 112 1.07 18.34 1.60
C PHE A 112 1.24 18.71 0.13
N ARG A 113 0.28 19.44 -0.42
CA ARG A 113 0.45 19.99 -1.77
C ARG A 113 1.42 21.15 -1.69
N CYS A 114 2.55 21.00 -2.37
CA CYS A 114 3.57 22.03 -2.43
C CYS A 114 3.61 22.63 -3.83
N GLY A 115 3.58 23.96 -3.91
CA GLY A 115 3.66 24.72 -5.15
C GLY A 115 4.83 25.70 -5.16
N ARG A 116 5.01 26.37 -6.30
CA ARG A 116 5.92 27.50 -6.43
C ARG A 116 5.11 28.75 -6.67
N LYS A 117 5.33 29.78 -5.86
CA LYS A 117 4.79 31.13 -6.08
C LYS A 117 5.93 32.02 -6.54
N GLN A 118 5.72 32.74 -7.63
CA GLN A 118 6.64 33.78 -8.06
C GLN A 118 6.27 35.08 -7.32
N ALA A 119 7.25 35.68 -6.65
CA ALA A 119 7.13 37.01 -6.06
C ALA A 119 8.24 37.89 -6.66
N ARG A 120 7.96 39.17 -6.87
CA ARG A 120 9.01 40.14 -7.18
C ARG A 120 9.57 40.68 -5.88
N ASP A 121 10.89 40.67 -5.74
CA ASP A 121 11.54 41.37 -4.64
C ASP A 121 11.49 42.89 -4.82
N SER A 122 11.90 43.64 -3.81
CA SER A 122 11.95 45.11 -3.83
C SER A 122 12.87 45.68 -4.91
N ALA A 123 13.73 44.85 -5.51
CA ALA A 123 14.61 45.19 -6.63
C ALA A 123 14.05 44.75 -8.00
N GLY A 124 12.81 44.23 -8.04
CA GLY A 124 12.14 43.79 -9.26
C GLY A 124 12.56 42.41 -9.78
N LYS A 125 13.43 41.67 -9.09
CA LYS A 125 13.83 40.32 -9.48
C LYS A 125 12.75 39.32 -9.11
N VAL A 126 12.44 38.40 -10.03
CA VAL A 126 11.50 37.32 -9.79
C VAL A 126 12.17 36.27 -8.89
N LYS A 127 11.66 36.12 -7.67
CA LYS A 127 12.06 35.07 -6.73
C LYS A 127 10.97 33.99 -6.70
N SER A 128 11.37 32.75 -6.91
CA SER A 128 10.51 31.59 -6.69
C SER A 128 10.53 31.25 -5.20
N MET A 129 9.37 31.35 -4.53
CA MET A 129 9.19 30.85 -3.17
C MET A 129 8.37 29.57 -3.20
N GLY A 130 8.85 28.53 -2.52
CA GLY A 130 8.06 27.34 -2.26
C GLY A 130 6.98 27.67 -1.23
N PHE A 131 5.77 27.17 -1.44
CA PHE A 131 4.74 27.15 -0.42
C PHE A 131 4.17 25.75 -0.38
N CYS A 132 3.79 25.28 0.81
CA CYS A 132 3.01 24.07 0.97
C CYS A 132 1.70 24.42 1.66
N GLU A 133 0.63 23.74 1.28
CA GLU A 133 -0.63 23.79 2.03
C GLU A 133 -0.37 23.36 3.47
N LYS A 134 -1.14 23.93 4.41
CA LYS A 134 -1.02 23.58 5.85
C LYS A 134 -1.67 22.23 6.17
N ASN A 135 -2.59 21.80 5.31
CA ASN A 135 -3.51 20.71 5.57
C ASN A 135 -3.03 19.50 4.77
N ALA A 136 -2.79 18.38 5.45
CA ALA A 136 -2.37 17.15 4.79
C ALA A 136 -3.55 16.51 4.05
N VAL A 137 -3.29 15.97 2.86
CA VAL A 137 -4.26 15.24 2.05
C VAL A 137 -3.87 13.78 2.00
N LEU A 138 -4.84 12.88 2.23
CA LEU A 138 -4.73 11.46 1.96
C LEU A 138 -5.10 11.19 0.49
N ASN A 139 -4.11 10.75 -0.30
CA ASN A 139 -4.35 10.24 -1.64
C ASN A 139 -4.37 8.70 -1.59
N THR A 140 -5.54 8.11 -1.83
CA THR A 140 -5.75 6.65 -1.85
C THR A 140 -5.89 6.16 -3.28
N TYR A 141 -5.07 5.18 -3.64
CA TYR A 141 -5.06 4.52 -4.94
C TYR A 141 -5.36 3.03 -4.76
N VAL A 142 -6.39 2.52 -5.44
CA VAL A 142 -6.69 1.08 -5.47
C VAL A 142 -6.49 0.58 -6.89
N LEU A 143 -5.67 -0.47 -7.04
CA LEU A 143 -5.39 -1.09 -8.33
C LEU A 143 -6.44 -2.16 -8.61
N VAL A 144 -7.21 -1.98 -9.69
CA VAL A 144 -8.25 -2.91 -10.10
C VAL A 144 -7.79 -3.70 -11.33
N GLY A 145 -8.06 -5.02 -11.31
CA GLY A 145 -7.92 -5.89 -12.48
C GLY A 145 -9.12 -5.77 -13.42
N ASP A 146 -9.13 -6.55 -14.50
CA ASP A 146 -10.21 -6.55 -15.49
C ASP A 146 -11.54 -7.13 -14.97
N ASP A 147 -11.51 -7.97 -13.93
CA ASP A 147 -12.72 -8.53 -13.30
C ASP A 147 -13.28 -7.63 -12.20
N GLU A 148 -14.17 -6.70 -12.58
CA GLU A 148 -14.77 -5.70 -11.68
C GLU A 148 -15.66 -6.31 -10.57
N VAL A 149 -16.21 -7.51 -10.77
CA VAL A 149 -17.24 -8.10 -9.89
C VAL A 149 -16.65 -8.80 -8.66
N ALA A 150 -15.49 -9.47 -8.80
CA ALA A 150 -14.79 -10.09 -7.67
C ALA A 150 -14.13 -9.05 -6.74
N GLY A 151 -13.99 -7.80 -7.19
CA GLY A 151 -13.18 -6.77 -6.55
C GLY A 151 -13.88 -5.85 -5.56
N LYS A 152 -15.21 -5.92 -5.37
CA LYS A 152 -15.91 -4.92 -4.52
C LYS A 152 -15.62 -5.08 -3.02
N ALA A 153 -15.70 -6.31 -2.50
CA ALA A 153 -15.42 -6.58 -1.09
C ALA A 153 -13.95 -6.30 -0.74
N ASP A 154 -13.03 -6.73 -1.61
CA ASP A 154 -11.61 -6.43 -1.49
C ASP A 154 -11.35 -4.92 -1.55
N LEU A 155 -11.99 -4.20 -2.46
CA LEU A 155 -11.84 -2.74 -2.55
C LEU A 155 -12.29 -2.03 -1.27
N GLU A 156 -13.45 -2.40 -0.72
CA GLU A 156 -13.93 -1.84 0.55
C GLU A 156 -12.97 -2.15 1.71
N LEU A 157 -12.44 -3.37 1.77
CA LEU A 157 -11.45 -3.79 2.76
C LEU A 157 -10.14 -2.98 2.64
N LEU A 158 -9.60 -2.84 1.43
CA LEU A 158 -8.36 -2.13 1.14
C LEU A 158 -8.48 -0.64 1.50
N VAL A 159 -9.57 0.00 1.07
CA VAL A 159 -9.83 1.42 1.39
C VAL A 159 -9.99 1.60 2.90
N LYS A 160 -10.77 0.73 3.55
CA LYS A 160 -10.97 0.77 5.01
C LYS A 160 -9.63 0.67 5.75
N LYS A 161 -8.75 -0.24 5.35
CA LYS A 161 -7.42 -0.42 5.97
C LYS A 161 -6.55 0.82 5.81
N ILE A 162 -6.51 1.42 4.62
CA ILE A 162 -5.78 2.67 4.40
C ILE A 162 -6.33 3.81 5.27
N HIS A 163 -7.66 3.94 5.37
CA HIS A 163 -8.28 5.01 6.16
C HIS A 163 -8.05 4.80 7.67
N GLN A 164 -8.09 3.54 8.15
CA GLN A 164 -7.74 3.20 9.53
C GLN A 164 -6.30 3.58 9.85
N TRP A 165 -5.36 3.25 8.96
CA TRP A 165 -3.97 3.69 9.08
C TRP A 165 -3.87 5.23 9.08
N ALA A 166 -4.50 5.90 8.12
CA ALA A 166 -4.40 7.34 7.96
C ALA A 166 -5.00 8.11 9.15
N ALA A 167 -6.06 7.60 9.78
CA ALA A 167 -6.69 8.21 10.95
C ALA A 167 -5.71 8.31 12.15
N MET A 168 -4.72 7.43 12.23
CA MET A 168 -3.66 7.48 13.25
C MET A 168 -2.55 8.50 12.94
N HIS A 169 -2.54 9.05 11.73
CA HIS A 169 -1.42 9.85 11.20
C HIS A 169 -1.80 11.28 10.81
N TYR A 170 -3.05 11.68 11.05
CA TYR A 170 -3.64 13.01 10.80
C TYR A 170 -3.65 13.43 9.32
N TYR A 171 -4.85 13.71 8.80
CA TYR A 171 -5.10 14.31 7.49
C TYR A 171 -6.40 15.13 7.56
N GLU A 172 -6.57 16.09 6.66
CA GLU A 172 -7.73 17.01 6.64
C GLU A 172 -8.54 16.93 5.34
N GLY A 173 -8.03 16.23 4.33
CA GLY A 173 -8.74 16.00 3.07
C GLY A 173 -8.39 14.65 2.47
N GLU A 174 -9.27 14.15 1.60
CA GLU A 174 -9.10 12.84 0.95
C GLU A 174 -9.31 12.94 -0.55
N VAL A 175 -8.54 12.15 -1.29
CA VAL A 175 -8.68 11.95 -2.73
C VAL A 175 -8.61 10.45 -2.99
N PHE A 176 -9.65 9.89 -3.58
CA PHE A 176 -9.72 8.47 -3.93
C PHE A 176 -9.64 8.27 -5.45
N ARG A 177 -8.78 7.33 -5.89
CA ARG A 177 -8.66 6.96 -7.30
C ARG A 177 -8.59 5.44 -7.47
N ARG A 178 -9.34 4.94 -8.45
CA ARG A 178 -9.19 3.58 -8.96
C ARG A 178 -8.28 3.63 -10.18
N ILE A 179 -7.26 2.76 -10.20
CA ILE A 179 -6.34 2.66 -11.32
C ILE A 179 -6.55 1.30 -11.96
N LYS A 180 -6.98 1.30 -13.21
CA LYS A 180 -7.03 0.09 -14.02
C LYS A 180 -5.61 -0.30 -14.41
N ARG A 181 -5.18 -1.51 -14.03
CA ARG A 181 -3.88 -2.03 -14.48
C ARG A 181 -3.90 -2.27 -15.99
N ARG A 182 -2.78 -1.97 -16.65
CA ARG A 182 -2.52 -2.35 -18.03
C ARG A 182 -1.78 -3.67 -18.09
#